data_AF-A0A847AK86-F1
#
_entry.id   AF-A0A847AK86-F1
#
_cell.length_a   1.000
_cell.length_b   1.000
_cell.length_c   1.000
_cell.angle_alpha   90.00
_cell.angle_beta   90.00
_cell.angle_gamma   90.00
#
_symmetry.space_group_name_H-M   'P 1'
#
loop_
_entity.id
_entity.type
_entity.pdbx_description
1 polymer ?
#
loop_
_entity_poly.entity_id
_entity_poly.type
_entity_poly.pdbx_seq_one_letter_code
_entity_poly.pdbx_strand_id
1 'polypeptide(L)'
;VTLNDEVQLIASEIVRNNFLIRVYTGLDFFDGSINRVGAYVIGTRATQKAFLTAMLEPTSYLVQLEEEERYFERLAILEELKIKPFGAVWDYYFLKNDVPAGDAYISEILTYEKEILSKR
;
A
#
# COMPACT_ATOMS: atom_id res chain seq x y z
N VAL A 1 11.31 -2.28 2.93
CA VAL A 1 9.85 -2.57 2.82
C VAL A 1 9.39 -2.24 1.42
N THR A 2 8.77 -3.19 0.74
CA THR A 2 8.21 -3.04 -0.61
C THR A 2 6.80 -3.62 -0.61
N LEU A 3 6.00 -3.31 -1.64
CA LEU A 3 4.69 -3.93 -1.80
C LEU A 3 4.90 -5.37 -2.28
N ASN A 4 4.68 -6.33 -1.39
CA ASN A 4 4.77 -7.76 -1.63
C ASN A 4 3.57 -8.48 -0.98
N ASP A 5 3.47 -9.78 -1.20
CA ASP A 5 2.35 -10.59 -0.69
C ASP A 5 2.27 -10.56 0.84
N GLU A 6 3.41 -10.56 1.55
CA GLU A 6 3.43 -10.53 3.02
C GLU A 6 2.86 -9.21 3.58
N VAL A 7 3.30 -8.06 3.05
CA VAL A 7 2.78 -6.74 3.45
C VAL A 7 1.31 -6.62 3.10
N GLN A 8 0.90 -7.16 1.95
CA GLN A 8 -0.50 -7.21 1.55
C GLN A 8 -1.34 -8.06 2.51
N LEU A 9 -0.88 -9.25 2.89
CA LEU A 9 -1.56 -10.14 3.81
C LEU A 9 -1.72 -9.52 5.20
N ILE A 10 -0.67 -8.88 5.73
CA ILE A 10 -0.73 -8.18 7.02
C ILE A 10 -1.80 -7.07 6.97
N ALA A 11 -1.81 -6.26 5.91
CA ALA A 11 -2.80 -5.19 5.76
C ALA A 11 -4.23 -5.77 5.63
N SER A 12 -4.41 -6.82 4.83
CA SER A 12 -5.70 -7.53 4.69
C SER A 12 -6.20 -8.06 6.02
N GLU A 13 -5.37 -8.69 6.85
CA GLU A 13 -5.78 -9.18 8.17
C GLU A 13 -6.20 -8.05 9.10
N ILE A 14 -5.47 -6.93 9.11
CA ILE A 14 -5.84 -5.78 9.95
C ILE A 14 -7.19 -5.20 9.52
N VAL A 15 -7.43 -5.07 8.21
CA VAL A 15 -8.66 -4.48 7.66
C VAL A 15 -9.85 -5.42 7.81
N ARG A 16 -9.73 -6.70 7.43
CA ARG A 16 -10.81 -7.70 7.52
C ARG A 16 -11.36 -7.83 8.93
N ASN A 17 -10.50 -7.74 9.93
CA ASN A 17 -10.86 -7.88 11.33
C ASN A 17 -11.21 -6.54 12.02
N ASN A 18 -11.28 -5.42 11.29
CA ASN A 18 -11.54 -4.09 11.83
C ASN A 18 -10.57 -3.68 12.96
N PHE A 19 -9.28 -3.98 12.79
CA PHE A 19 -8.25 -3.73 13.81
C PHE A 19 -7.48 -2.42 13.62
N LEU A 20 -7.93 -1.53 12.74
CA LEU A 20 -7.28 -0.24 12.44
C LEU A 20 -7.06 0.64 13.69
N ILE A 21 -7.94 0.56 14.69
CA ILE A 21 -7.84 1.36 15.93
C ILE A 21 -6.94 0.68 16.98
N ARG A 22 -6.69 -0.63 16.85
CA ARG A 22 -5.95 -1.42 17.84
C ARG A 22 -4.52 -1.71 17.41
N VAL A 23 -4.25 -1.79 16.11
CA VAL A 23 -2.95 -2.15 15.56
C VAL A 23 -2.21 -0.89 15.15
N TYR A 24 -1.04 -0.69 15.75
CA TYR A 24 -0.12 0.41 15.39
C TYR A 24 0.87 -0.10 14.35
N THR A 25 0.86 0.51 13.16
CA THR A 25 1.78 0.15 12.07
C THR A 25 3.05 0.99 12.14
N GLY A 26 4.18 0.33 12.37
CA GLY A 26 5.51 0.93 12.28
C GLY A 26 6.30 0.35 11.10
N LEU A 27 7.25 1.14 10.58
CA LEU A 27 8.21 0.69 9.59
C LEU A 27 9.57 0.57 10.25
N ASP A 28 10.16 -0.62 10.20
CA ASP A 28 11.50 -0.89 10.69
C ASP A 28 12.35 -1.47 9.56
N PHE A 29 13.15 -0.60 8.95
CA PHE A 29 14.11 -1.00 7.93
C PHE A 29 15.24 0.03 7.83
N PHE A 30 16.38 -0.42 7.32
CA PHE A 30 17.51 0.42 6.99
C PHE A 30 18.15 -0.09 5.70
N ASP A 31 18.31 0.80 4.73
CA ASP A 31 19.07 0.54 3.50
C ASP A 31 20.08 1.66 3.30
N GLY A 32 21.36 1.32 3.47
CA GLY A 32 22.48 2.25 3.29
C GLY A 32 22.96 2.39 1.85
N SER A 33 22.41 1.60 0.91
CA SER A 33 22.83 1.56 -0.49
C SER A 33 22.07 2.53 -1.40
N ILE A 34 20.98 3.14 -0.91
CA ILE A 34 20.12 4.04 -1.67
C ILE A 34 19.88 5.37 -0.94
N ASN A 35 19.26 6.34 -1.64
CA ASN A 35 18.82 7.59 -1.05
C ASN A 35 17.84 7.32 0.11
N ARG A 36 18.20 7.75 1.33
CA ARG A 36 17.44 7.46 2.56
C ARG A 36 16.05 8.09 2.59
N VAL A 37 15.88 9.27 1.98
CA VAL A 37 14.57 9.92 1.82
C VAL A 37 13.72 9.09 0.86
N GLY A 38 14.32 8.66 -0.26
CA GLY A 38 13.71 7.73 -1.21
C GLY A 38 13.24 6.44 -0.54
N ALA A 39 14.10 5.80 0.24
CA ALA A 39 13.77 4.58 0.97
C ALA A 39 12.55 4.75 1.88
N TYR A 40 12.47 5.86 2.63
CA TYR A 40 11.36 6.14 3.53
C TYR A 40 10.04 6.35 2.78
N VAL A 41 10.05 7.12 1.70
CA VAL A 41 8.86 7.39 0.86
C VAL A 41 8.38 6.11 0.18
N ILE A 42 9.28 5.30 -0.37
CA ILE A 42 8.96 4.02 -1.00
C ILE A 42 8.31 3.07 0.02
N GLY A 43 8.93 2.88 1.18
CA GLY A 43 8.41 1.98 2.22
C GLY A 43 7.04 2.43 2.73
N THR A 44 6.87 3.72 3.01
CA THR A 44 5.60 4.27 3.49
C THR A 44 4.48 4.13 2.46
N ARG A 45 4.75 4.49 1.20
CA ARG A 45 3.75 4.36 0.11
C ARG A 45 3.44 2.90 -0.19
N ALA A 46 4.39 1.98 -0.08
CA ALA A 46 4.14 0.55 -0.23
C ALA A 46 3.16 0.03 0.83
N THR A 47 3.37 0.38 2.09
CA THR A 47 2.46 0.02 3.18
C THR A 47 1.08 0.66 3.01
N GLN A 48 1.02 1.95 2.66
CA GLN A 48 -0.26 2.63 2.39
C GLN A 48 -1.02 1.97 1.24
N LYS A 49 -0.34 1.57 0.15
CA LYS A 49 -0.97 0.84 -0.96
C LYS A 49 -1.56 -0.50 -0.51
N ALA A 50 -0.86 -1.24 0.35
CA ALA A 50 -1.37 -2.50 0.90
C ALA A 50 -2.63 -2.30 1.75
N PHE A 51 -2.70 -1.22 2.55
CA PHE A 51 -3.92 -0.86 3.27
C PHE A 51 -5.04 -0.42 2.33
N LEU A 52 -4.74 0.38 1.30
CA LEU A 52 -5.73 0.82 0.32
C LEU A 52 -6.38 -0.38 -0.38
N THR A 53 -5.58 -1.30 -0.90
CA THR A 53 -6.08 -2.50 -1.59
C THR A 53 -6.90 -3.38 -0.65
N ALA A 54 -6.47 -3.54 0.61
CA ALA A 54 -7.23 -4.25 1.63
C ALA A 54 -8.58 -3.58 1.94
N MET A 55 -8.64 -2.25 2.02
CA MET A 55 -9.88 -1.48 2.25
C MET A 55 -10.86 -1.52 1.07
N LEU A 56 -10.37 -1.83 -0.13
CA LEU A 56 -11.19 -1.97 -1.34
C LEU A 56 -11.71 -3.41 -1.55
N GLU A 57 -11.30 -4.36 -0.71
CA GLU A 57 -11.79 -5.74 -0.75
C GLU A 57 -13.25 -5.82 -0.25
N PRO A 58 -14.15 -6.54 -0.95
CA PRO A 58 -15.51 -6.77 -0.50
C PRO A 58 -15.57 -7.87 0.57
N THR A 59 -14.93 -7.67 1.72
CA THR A 59 -14.73 -8.69 2.76
C THR A 59 -16.04 -9.33 3.20
N SER A 60 -17.12 -8.57 3.42
CA SER A 60 -18.41 -9.13 3.85
C SER A 60 -18.98 -10.13 2.85
N TYR A 61 -18.80 -9.88 1.55
CA TYR A 61 -19.24 -10.79 0.49
C TYR A 61 -18.34 -12.03 0.40
N LEU A 62 -17.03 -11.88 0.59
CA LEU A 62 -16.10 -13.02 0.64
C LEU A 62 -16.37 -13.94 1.83
N VAL A 63 -16.69 -13.38 3.00
CA VAL A 63 -17.11 -14.16 4.18
C VAL A 63 -18.40 -14.91 3.90
N GLN A 64 -19.40 -14.26 3.29
CA GLN A 64 -20.64 -14.95 2.89
C GLN A 64 -20.36 -16.15 1.97
N LEU A 65 -19.51 -15.98 0.95
CA LEU A 65 -19.15 -17.08 0.06
C LEU A 65 -18.42 -18.22 0.79
N GLU A 66 -17.59 -17.88 1.78
CA GLU A 66 -16.92 -18.86 2.62
C GLU A 66 -17.89 -19.65 3.50
N GLU A 67 -18.85 -18.98 4.13
CA GLU A 67 -19.90 -19.60 4.95
C GLU A 67 -20.85 -20.48 4.11
N GLU A 68 -21.06 -20.15 2.84
CA GLU A 68 -21.82 -20.93 1.87
C GLU A 68 -21.00 -22.09 1.24
N GLU A 69 -19.74 -22.30 1.65
CA GLU A 69 -18.79 -23.27 1.07
C GLU A 69 -18.47 -23.06 -0.43
N ARG A 70 -18.70 -21.85 -0.94
CA ARG A 70 -18.49 -21.44 -2.35
C ARG A 70 -17.05 -21.02 -2.59
N TYR A 71 -16.12 -21.95 -2.36
CA TYR A 71 -14.69 -21.70 -2.39
C TYR A 71 -14.15 -21.33 -3.78
N PHE A 72 -14.79 -21.83 -4.84
CA PHE A 72 -14.42 -21.47 -6.21
C PHE A 72 -14.67 -19.99 -6.48
N GLU A 73 -15.88 -19.49 -6.20
CA GLU A 73 -16.21 -18.08 -6.40
C GLU A 73 -15.39 -17.17 -5.49
N ARG A 74 -15.18 -17.57 -4.23
CA ARG A 74 -14.32 -16.83 -3.29
C ARG A 74 -12.92 -16.63 -3.87
N LEU A 75 -12.31 -17.71 -4.36
CA LEU A 75 -10.97 -17.66 -4.95
C LEU A 75 -10.94 -16.87 -6.27
N ALA A 76 -11.93 -17.06 -7.14
CA ALA A 76 -12.02 -16.34 -8.41
C ALA A 76 -12.14 -14.82 -8.19
N ILE A 77 -12.94 -14.38 -7.21
CA ILE A 77 -13.07 -12.95 -6.88
C ILE A 77 -11.76 -12.39 -6.32
N LEU A 78 -11.11 -13.11 -5.40
CA LEU A 78 -9.81 -12.72 -4.86
C LEU A 78 -8.77 -12.53 -5.96
N GLU A 79 -8.78 -13.37 -7.00
CA GLU A 79 -7.87 -13.23 -8.14
C GLU A 79 -8.23 -12.01 -9.00
N GLU A 80 -9.51 -11.83 -9.33
CA GLU A 80 -10.01 -10.69 -10.11
C GLU A 80 -9.74 -9.34 -9.43
N LEU A 81 -9.67 -9.29 -8.09
CA LEU A 81 -9.33 -8.09 -7.35
C LEU A 81 -7.90 -7.60 -7.64
N LYS A 82 -6.96 -8.49 -7.97
CA LYS A 82 -5.55 -8.13 -8.23
C LYS A 82 -5.37 -7.26 -9.46
N ILE A 83 -6.33 -7.29 -10.40
CA ILE A 83 -6.29 -6.50 -11.64
C ILE A 83 -7.29 -5.33 -11.64
N LYS A 84 -8.04 -5.13 -10.54
CA LYS A 84 -8.93 -3.97 -10.43
C LYS A 84 -8.12 -2.67 -10.42
N PRO A 85 -8.71 -1.54 -10.86
CA PRO A 85 -7.99 -0.27 -11.02
C PRO A 85 -7.76 0.45 -9.67
N PHE A 86 -7.10 -0.19 -8.70
CA PHE A 86 -6.73 0.45 -7.42
C PHE A 86 -5.80 1.65 -7.61
N GLY A 87 -5.04 1.69 -8.72
CA GLY A 87 -4.22 2.84 -9.10
C GLY A 87 -5.04 4.13 -9.25
N ALA A 88 -6.25 4.06 -9.81
CA ALA A 88 -7.11 5.24 -9.94
C ALA A 88 -7.58 5.79 -8.58
N VAL A 89 -7.86 4.90 -7.62
CA VAL A 89 -8.21 5.28 -6.24
C VAL A 89 -7.00 5.89 -5.54
N TRP A 90 -5.81 5.29 -5.75
CA TRP A 90 -4.55 5.79 -5.23
C TRP A 90 -4.22 7.19 -5.74
N ASP A 91 -4.34 7.44 -7.05
CA ASP A 91 -4.09 8.75 -7.64
C ASP A 91 -5.08 9.81 -7.13
N TYR A 92 -6.35 9.45 -6.98
CA TYR A 92 -7.36 10.32 -6.39
C TYR A 92 -7.05 10.68 -4.93
N TYR A 93 -6.49 9.75 -4.16
CA TYR A 93 -6.01 10.03 -2.81
C TYR A 93 -4.90 11.09 -2.80
N PHE A 94 -3.96 11.08 -3.75
CA PHE A 94 -2.96 12.15 -3.88
C PHE A 94 -3.59 13.48 -4.22
N LEU A 95 -4.50 13.50 -5.20
CA LEU A 95 -5.19 14.71 -5.63
C LEU A 95 -5.90 15.41 -4.45
N LYS A 96 -6.51 14.63 -3.55
CA LYS A 96 -7.17 15.18 -2.36
C LYS A 96 -6.24 15.73 -1.29
N ASN A 97 -5.02 15.21 -1.20
CA ASN A 97 -4.08 15.54 -0.13
C ASN A 97 -2.97 16.50 -0.58
N ASP A 98 -3.05 17.05 -1.80
CA ASP A 98 -2.08 17.99 -2.38
C ASP A 98 -0.63 17.49 -2.31
N VAL A 99 -0.45 16.22 -2.66
CA VAL A 99 0.85 15.52 -2.62
C VAL A 99 1.20 14.94 -3.99
N PRO A 100 2.49 14.77 -4.33
CA PRO A 100 2.90 14.31 -5.67
C PRO A 100 2.37 12.91 -5.99
N ALA A 101 1.53 12.82 -7.02
CA ALA A 101 0.97 11.55 -7.51
C ALA A 101 2.03 10.72 -8.27
N GLY A 102 1.78 9.41 -8.37
CA GLY A 102 2.64 8.51 -9.14
C GLY A 102 4.12 8.55 -8.73
N ASP A 103 4.98 8.76 -9.70
CA ASP A 103 6.44 8.81 -9.62
C ASP A 103 7.00 10.23 -9.52
N ALA A 104 6.15 11.27 -9.47
CA ALA A 104 6.59 12.67 -9.41
C ALA A 104 7.51 12.97 -8.21
N TYR A 105 7.33 12.25 -7.11
CA TYR A 105 8.19 12.36 -5.91
C TYR A 105 9.66 12.01 -6.19
N ILE A 106 9.96 11.23 -7.24
CA ILE A 106 11.34 10.85 -7.59
C ILE A 106 12.12 12.11 -7.98
N SER A 107 11.54 12.97 -8.84
CA SER A 107 12.20 14.20 -9.27
C SER A 107 12.44 15.18 -8.12
N GLU A 108 11.51 15.26 -7.17
CA GLU A 108 11.67 16.08 -5.97
C GLU A 108 12.81 15.60 -5.08
N ILE A 109 12.90 14.29 -4.85
CA ILE A 109 13.97 13.70 -4.04
C ILE A 109 15.33 13.87 -4.71
N LEU A 110 15.43 13.69 -6.03
CA LEU A 110 16.67 13.92 -6.78
C LEU A 110 17.10 15.40 -6.74
N THR A 111 16.14 16.31 -6.79
CA THR A 111 16.41 17.75 -6.66
C THR A 111 16.94 18.07 -5.27
N TYR A 112 16.28 17.57 -4.22
CA TYR A 112 16.73 17.72 -2.84
C TYR A 112 18.12 17.11 -2.59
N GLU A 113 18.41 15.97 -3.21
CA GLU A 113 19.72 15.33 -3.14
C GLU A 113 20.82 16.23 -3.72
N LYS A 114 20.59 16.77 -4.93
CA LYS A 114 21.53 17.66 -5.59
C LYS A 114 21.73 18.98 -4.84
N GLU A 115 20.65 19.58 -4.35
CA GLU A 115 20.70 20.93 -3.78
C GLU A 115 21.14 20.97 -2.32
N ILE A 116 20.87 19.91 -1.56
CA ILE A 116 21.05 19.87 -0.11
C ILE A 116 21.98 18.75 0.33
N LEU A 117 21.68 17.50 -0.04
CA LEU A 117 22.43 16.34 0.48
C LEU A 117 23.87 16.28 -0.04
N SER A 118 24.11 16.71 -1.28
CA SER A 118 25.44 16.72 -1.92
C SER A 118 26.46 17.65 -1.24
N LYS A 119 26.00 18.58 -0.39
CA LYS A 119 26.82 19.58 0.31
C LYS A 119 27.29 19.11 1.70
N ARG A 120 27.00 17.86 2.07
CA ARG A 120 27.33 17.25 3.37
C ARG A 120 28.35 16.15 3.18
#